data_AF-A0A950TTB7-F1
#
_entry.id   AF-A0A950TTB7-F1
#
_cell.length_a   1.000
_cell.length_b   1.000
_cell.length_c   1.000
_cell.angle_alpha   90.00
_cell.angle_beta   90.00
_cell.angle_gamma   90.00
#
_symmetry.space_group_name_H-M   'P 1'
#
loop_
_entity.id
_entity.type
_entity.pdbx_description
1 polymer ?
#
loop_
_entity_poly.entity_id
_entity_poly.type
_entity_poly.pdbx_seq_one_letter_code
_entity_poly.pdbx_strand_id
1 'polypeptide(L)' 'MGHSPTVGGVAHFGPGVSFAGPLGHVAYVAMIGGDLITIEEYNFGYTSPYDSGHCAYHHPQRVLHPSEISNFIHVV' A
#
# COMPACT_ATOMS: atom_id res chain seq x y z
N MET A 1 -0.92 12.05 15.64
CA MET A 1 -0.35 10.74 16.02
C MET A 1 -0.88 9.72 15.03
N GLY A 2 -0.02 9.04 14.24
CA GLY A 2 -0.43 8.00 13.26
C GLY A 2 -0.27 8.33 11.75
N HIS A 3 0.22 9.51 11.39
CA HIS A 3 0.32 9.96 9.97
C HIS A 3 1.76 10.00 9.42
N SER A 4 2.76 9.68 10.23
CA SER A 4 4.16 9.71 9.77
C SER A 4 4.54 8.33 9.25
N PRO A 5 4.83 8.20 7.95
CA PRO A 5 5.32 6.94 7.40
C PRO A 5 6.69 6.59 7.99
N THR A 6 6.96 5.30 8.12
CA THR A 6 8.29 4.76 8.43
C THR A 6 8.58 3.63 7.46
N VAL A 7 9.79 3.59 6.90
CA VAL A 7 10.25 2.41 6.16
C VAL A 7 10.17 1.20 7.08
N GLY A 8 9.63 0.08 6.60
CA GLY A 8 9.36 -1.09 7.43
C GLY A 8 7.96 -1.12 8.05
N GLY A 9 7.25 0.01 8.03
CA GLY A 9 5.88 0.11 8.54
C GLY A 9 4.83 -0.41 7.55
N VAL A 10 3.58 -0.40 8.00
CA VAL A 10 2.42 -0.76 7.18
C VAL A 10 1.57 0.47 6.92
N ALA A 11 1.32 0.78 5.66
CA ALA A 11 0.30 1.73 5.22
C ALA A 11 -1.06 1.03 5.25
N HIS A 12 -2.04 1.60 5.96
CA HIS A 12 -3.39 1.08 6.01
C HIS A 12 -4.36 2.02 5.29
N PHE A 13 -5.22 1.40 4.47
CA PHE A 13 -6.25 2.06 3.68
C PHE A 13 -7.61 1.58 4.15
N GLY A 14 -8.43 2.50 4.63
CA GLY A 14 -9.85 2.22 4.90
C GLY A 14 -10.61 1.87 3.61
N PRO A 15 -11.83 1.34 3.71
CA PRO A 15 -12.66 1.01 2.55
C PRO A 15 -12.80 2.18 1.56
N GLY A 16 -12.51 1.94 0.28
CA GLY A 16 -12.61 2.95 -0.79
C GLY A 16 -11.47 3.98 -0.84
N VAL A 17 -10.55 3.99 0.12
CA VAL A 17 -9.42 4.94 0.14
C VAL A 17 -8.35 4.48 -0.85
N SER A 18 -7.89 5.39 -1.72
CA SER A 18 -6.82 5.13 -2.69
C SER A 18 -7.03 3.82 -3.49
N PHE A 19 -8.27 3.62 -3.95
CA PHE A 19 -8.74 2.44 -4.70
C PHE A 19 -8.80 1.13 -3.90
N ALA A 20 -8.71 1.17 -2.57
CA ALA A 20 -8.94 0.01 -1.73
C ALA A 20 -10.38 -0.52 -1.90
N GLY A 21 -10.51 -1.85 -1.88
CA GLY A 21 -11.80 -2.52 -1.96
C GLY A 21 -12.69 -2.30 -0.72
N PRO A 22 -13.86 -2.96 -0.66
CA PRO A 22 -14.81 -2.80 0.45
C PRO A 22 -14.26 -3.22 1.83
N LEU A 23 -13.21 -4.04 1.87
CA LEU A 23 -12.56 -4.49 3.10
C LEU A 23 -11.37 -3.62 3.52
N GLY A 24 -11.05 -2.57 2.75
CA GLY A 24 -9.81 -1.82 2.90
C GLY A 24 -8.62 -2.53 2.26
N HIS A 25 -7.41 -2.03 2.56
CA HIS A 25 -6.15 -2.59 2.07
C HIS A 25 -5.00 -2.28 3.02
N VAL A 26 -3.92 -3.05 2.94
CA VAL A 26 -2.66 -2.79 3.64
C VAL A 26 -1.49 -3.02 2.71
N ALA A 27 -0.47 -2.17 2.83
CA ALA A 27 0.73 -2.24 2.02
C ALA A 27 1.98 -1.99 2.89
N TYR A 28 3.11 -2.55 2.47
CA TYR A 28 4.39 -2.33 3.13
C TYR A 28 5.01 -1.01 2.68
N VAL A 29 5.55 -0.21 3.61
CA VAL A 29 6.26 1.03 3.27
C VAL A 29 7.71 0.68 2.95
N ALA A 30 8.04 0.64 1.65
CA ALA A 30 9.35 0.23 1.15
C ALA A 30 10.36 1.37 1.14
N MET A 31 9.93 2.60 0.83
CA MET A 31 10.80 3.77 0.76
C MET A 31 10.03 5.05 1.09
N ILE A 32 10.74 6.04 1.64
CA ILE A 32 10.25 7.40 1.81
C ILE A 32 11.23 8.32 1.08
N GLY A 33 10.72 9.17 0.20
CA GLY A 33 11.52 10.08 -0.62
C GLY A 33 10.84 11.44 -0.75
N GLY A 34 11.38 12.45 -0.09
CA GLY A 34 10.72 13.75 0.01
C GLY A 34 9.34 13.63 0.67
N ASP A 35 8.32 14.15 0.01
CA ASP A 35 6.92 14.11 0.47
C ASP A 35 6.14 12.88 -0.03
N LEU A 36 6.82 11.95 -0.71
CA LEU A 36 6.22 10.75 -1.28
C LEU A 36 6.72 9.49 -0.56
N ILE A 37 5.88 8.46 -0.62
CA ILE A 37 6.26 7.12 -0.19
C ILE A 37 6.10 6.13 -1.34
N THR A 38 7.00 5.15 -1.38
CA THR A 38 6.81 3.95 -2.20
C THR A 38 6.28 2.86 -1.30
N ILE A 39 5.11 2.35 -1.65
CA ILE A 39 4.54 1.16 -1.04
C ILE A 39 4.76 -0.06 -1.93
N GLU A 40 4.86 -1.21 -1.29
CA GLU A 40 4.83 -2.52 -1.92
C GLU A 40 3.55 -3.24 -1.46
N GLU A 41 2.72 -3.65 -2.42
CA GLU A 41 1.41 -4.22 -2.13
C GLU A 41 1.12 -5.47 -2.94
N TYR A 42 0.23 -6.32 -2.41
CA TYR A 42 -0.20 -7.55 -3.06
C TYR A 42 -1.71 -7.52 -3.31
N ASN A 43 -2.18 -8.20 -4.36
CA ASN A 43 -3.58 -8.17 -4.80
C ASN A 43 -4.15 -6.80 -5.20
N PHE A 44 -3.32 -5.76 -5.40
CA PHE A 44 -3.78 -4.49 -5.95
C PHE A 44 -3.89 -4.57 -7.48
N GLY A 45 -5.00 -4.09 -8.05
CA GLY A 45 -5.24 -4.12 -9.51
C GLY A 45 -5.54 -5.51 -10.09
N TYR A 46 -5.68 -6.54 -9.25
CA TYR A 46 -6.07 -7.89 -9.68
C TYR A 46 -7.51 -7.88 -10.21
N THR A 47 -7.69 -8.16 -11.50
CA THR A 47 -9.03 -8.28 -12.12
C THR A 47 -9.49 -9.73 -12.30
N SER A 48 -8.58 -10.71 -12.17
CA SER A 48 -8.90 -12.13 -12.29
C SER A 48 -7.85 -13.03 -11.60
N PRO A 49 -8.25 -14.13 -10.94
CA PRO A 49 -7.31 -15.13 -10.38
C PRO A 49 -6.50 -15.89 -11.46
N TYR A 50 -6.84 -15.71 -12.75
CA TYR A 50 -6.14 -16.32 -13.89
C TYR A 50 -5.30 -15.33 -14.69
N ASP A 51 -5.00 -14.15 -14.14
CA ASP A 51 -4.06 -13.23 -14.76
C ASP A 51 -2.64 -13.83 -14.70
N SER A 52 -2.33 -14.66 -15.68
CA SER A 52 -1.08 -15.42 -15.82
C SER A 52 0.16 -14.53 -16.03
N GLY A 53 0.00 -13.21 -16.10
CA GLY A 53 1.09 -12.23 -16.15
C GLY A 53 1.52 -11.71 -14.77
N HIS A 54 0.66 -11.82 -13.76
CA HIS A 54 1.03 -11.55 -12.37
C HIS A 54 1.49 -12.84 -11.72
N CYS A 55 2.82 -13.06 -11.73
CA CYS A 55 3.46 -14.08 -10.91
C CYS A 55 2.96 -13.93 -9.46
N ALA A 56 2.81 -15.02 -8.71
CA ALA A 56 2.41 -15.03 -7.29
C ALA A 56 3.33 -14.22 -6.35
N TYR A 57 4.37 -13.60 -6.88
CA TYR A 57 5.35 -12.75 -6.22
C TYR A 57 5.46 -11.35 -6.85
N HIS A 58 4.54 -10.99 -7.76
CA HIS A 58 4.52 -9.66 -8.32
C HIS A 58 3.95 -8.72 -7.26
N HIS A 59 4.82 -7.88 -6.72
CA HIS A 59 4.52 -6.90 -5.69
C HIS A 59 4.53 -5.50 -6.34
N PRO A 60 3.43 -5.10 -7.03
CA PRO A 60 3.39 -3.80 -7.66
C PRO A 60 3.74 -2.71 -6.65
N GLN A 61 4.62 -1.81 -7.07
CA GLN A 61 4.99 -0.65 -6.29
C GLN A 61 4.11 0.52 -6.70
N ARG A 62 3.59 1.25 -5.72
CA ARG A 62 2.91 2.52 -5.94
C ARG A 62 3.61 3.64 -5.20
N VAL A 63 3.70 4.79 -5.84
CA VAL A 63 4.19 6.02 -5.24
C VAL A 63 2.99 6.89 -4.89
N LEU A 64 2.86 7.26 -3.63
CA LEU A 64 1.69 7.96 -3.09
C LEU A 64 2.11 9.11 -2.19
N HIS A 65 1.27 10.13 -2.11
CA HIS A 65 1.38 11.13 -1.05
C HIS A 65 0.78 10.56 0.25
N PRO A 66 1.36 10.79 1.44
CA PRO A 66 0.83 10.28 2.71
C PRO A 66 -0.63 10.65 3.00
N SER A 67 -1.15 11.73 2.40
CA SER A 67 -2.56 12.13 2.51
C SER A 67 -3.54 11.18 1.83
N GLU A 68 -3.06 10.29 0.96
CA GLU A 68 -3.87 9.26 0.30
C GLU A 68 -4.04 8.01 1.18
N ILE A 69 -3.45 8.00 2.37
CA ILE A 69 -3.37 6.84 3.25
C ILE A 69 -4.12 7.17 4.55
N SER A 70 -4.88 6.22 5.06
CA SER A 70 -5.69 6.45 6.25
C SER A 70 -4.82 6.59 7.51
N ASN A 71 -3.84 5.70 7.68
CA ASN A 71 -2.89 5.72 8.78
C ASN A 71 -1.70 4.79 8.52
N PHE A 72 -0.69 4.90 9.38
CA PHE A 72 0.47 4.00 9.41
C PHE A 72 0.53 3.20 10.71
N ILE A 73 0.95 1.94 10.61
CA ILE A 73 1.27 1.07 11.74
C ILE A 73 2.79 0.89 11.76
N HIS A 74 3.41 1.18 12.90
CA HIS A 74 4.86 1.01 13.09
C HIS A 74 5.11 -0.34 13.76
N VAL A 75 5.96 -1.14 13.14
CA VAL A 75 6.40 -2.43 13.70
C VAL A 75 7.75 -2.17 14.35
N VAL A 76 7.77 -2.20 15.69
CA VAL A 76 8.96 -1.98 16.53
C VAL A 76 9.43 -3.27 17.17
#